data_AF-A0A143HIH6-F1
#
_entry.id   AF-A0A143HIH6-F1
#
_cell.length_a   1.000
_cell.length_b   1.000
_cell.length_c   1.000
_cell.angle_alpha   90.00
_cell.angle_beta   90.00
_cell.angle_gamma   90.00
#
_symmetry.space_group_name_H-M   'P 1'
#
loop_
_entity.id
_entity.type
_entity.pdbx_description
1 polymer ?
#
loop_
_entity_poly.entity_id
_entity_poly.type
_entity_poly.pdbx_seq_one_letter_code
_entity_poly.pdbx_strand_id
1 'polypeptide(L)'
;MLNKSQSISARLSADDYAYLMSIDRNGAVTQSEKVRELIAMARESVGMQSFARAYIASSESILPIKARCVEERERSLLVEALLDLLAESAAAVQSCADKEPMTPLLEQRALAAVEVFLEKIRLLALPGETRTANAETAQRLKKQLHRLLEK
;
A
#
# COMPACT_ATOMS: atom_id res chain seq x y z
N MET A 1 16.06 9.34 7.49
CA MET A 1 16.95 9.92 6.46
C MET A 1 16.63 9.28 5.12
N LEU A 2 15.74 9.87 4.33
CA LEU A 2 15.39 9.42 2.98
C LEU A 2 15.26 10.67 2.12
N ASN A 3 16.36 11.07 1.50
CA ASN A 3 16.42 11.97 0.34
C ASN A 3 17.88 12.05 -0.12
N LYS A 4 18.38 10.96 -0.72
CA LYS A 4 19.53 11.06 -1.61
C LYS A 4 18.96 11.09 -3.03
N SER A 5 18.85 12.28 -3.60
CA SER A 5 18.62 12.43 -5.03
C SER A 5 19.79 11.78 -5.76
N GLN A 6 19.57 10.61 -6.37
CA GLN A 6 20.57 9.98 -7.22
C GLN A 6 20.45 10.56 -8.63
N SER A 7 21.54 11.10 -9.14
CA SER A 7 21.63 11.54 -10.53
C SER A 7 21.98 10.35 -11.42
N ILE A 8 21.24 10.18 -12.52
CA ILE A 8 21.51 9.18 -13.54
C ILE A 8 21.83 9.88 -14.86
N SER A 9 22.74 9.29 -15.65
CA SER A 9 23.03 9.71 -17.02
C SER A 9 22.57 8.60 -17.97
N ALA A 10 21.74 8.93 -18.95
CA ALA A 10 21.23 8.00 -19.95
C ALA A 10 21.66 8.42 -21.35
N ARG A 11 21.96 7.45 -22.21
CA ARG A 11 22.19 7.69 -23.64
C ARG A 11 20.92 7.37 -24.39
N LEU A 12 20.45 8.33 -25.18
CA LEU A 12 19.26 8.21 -26.02
C LEU A 12 19.67 8.22 -27.49
N SER A 13 18.89 7.57 -28.35
CA SER A 13 19.01 7.79 -29.78
C SER A 13 18.63 9.24 -30.12
N ALA A 14 19.03 9.72 -31.31
CA ALA A 14 18.68 11.08 -31.74
C ALA A 14 17.15 11.29 -31.78
N ASP A 15 16.42 10.26 -32.22
CA ASP A 15 14.96 10.28 -32.33
C ASP A 15 14.30 10.28 -30.94
N ASP A 16 14.79 9.46 -30.00
CA ASP A 16 14.27 9.43 -28.62
C ASP A 16 14.55 10.74 -27.87
N TYR A 17 15.69 11.36 -28.13
CA TYR A 17 16.02 12.67 -27.55
C TYR A 17 15.09 13.76 -28.11
N ALA A 18 14.85 13.77 -29.42
CA ALA A 18 13.91 14.70 -30.04
C ALA A 18 12.49 14.52 -29.49
N TYR A 19 12.06 13.27 -29.33
CA TYR A 19 10.79 12.94 -28.71
C TYR A 19 10.72 13.44 -27.26
N LEU A 20 11.74 13.17 -26.43
CA LEU A 20 11.80 13.67 -25.05
C LEU A 20 11.65 15.19 -25.00
N MET A 21 12.32 15.93 -25.90
CA MET A 21 12.27 17.39 -25.91
C MET A 21 10.88 17.93 -26.30
N SER A 22 10.12 17.17 -27.09
CA SER A 22 8.76 17.53 -27.53
C SER A 22 7.69 17.44 -26.43
N ILE A 23 8.00 16.86 -25.27
CA ILE A 23 7.02 16.66 -24.18
C ILE A 23 6.82 17.96 -23.40
N ASP A 24 5.71 18.66 -23.64
CA ASP A 24 5.32 19.85 -22.88
C ASP A 24 4.09 19.56 -22.01
N ARG A 25 4.26 18.68 -21.02
CA ARG A 25 3.24 18.35 -20.02
C ARG A 25 3.64 18.84 -18.64
N ASN A 26 2.64 19.23 -17.84
CA ASN A 26 2.78 19.62 -16.43
C ASN A 26 3.88 20.67 -16.13
N GLY A 27 4.23 21.50 -17.11
CA GLY A 27 5.27 22.52 -16.96
C GLY A 27 6.70 21.96 -16.88
N ALA A 28 6.96 20.74 -17.36
CA ALA A 28 8.31 20.19 -17.43
C ALA A 28 9.17 20.94 -18.46
N VAL A 29 10.14 21.74 -17.99
CA VAL A 29 10.99 22.57 -18.85
C VAL A 29 12.36 21.91 -19.05
N THR A 30 12.93 21.36 -17.98
CA THR A 30 14.26 20.75 -18.00
C THR A 30 14.22 19.30 -18.48
N GLN A 31 15.36 18.81 -19.00
CA GLN A 31 15.50 17.41 -19.42
C GLN A 31 15.16 16.43 -18.29
N SER A 32 15.60 16.72 -17.06
CA SER A 32 15.31 15.89 -15.89
C SER A 32 13.84 15.91 -15.48
N GLU A 33 13.12 17.00 -15.70
CA GLU A 33 11.67 17.06 -15.50
C GLU A 33 10.95 16.26 -16.58
N LYS A 34 11.32 16.42 -17.84
CA LYS A 34 10.73 15.67 -18.96
C LYS A 34 10.92 14.16 -18.81
N VAL A 35 12.09 13.72 -18.32
CA VAL A 35 12.35 12.31 -17.97
C VAL A 35 11.49 11.85 -16.80
N ARG A 36 11.28 12.69 -15.77
CA ARG A 36 10.38 12.37 -14.65
C ARG A 36 8.93 12.22 -15.12
N GLU A 37 8.47 13.09 -16.01
CA GLU A 37 7.14 12.98 -16.61
C GLU A 37 7.00 11.73 -17.47
N LEU A 38 8.01 11.35 -18.27
CA LEU A 38 7.97 10.07 -18.98
C LEU A 38 7.88 8.87 -18.04
N ILE A 39 8.60 8.90 -16.91
CA ILE A 39 8.52 7.84 -15.90
C ILE A 39 7.13 7.82 -15.25
N ALA A 40 6.53 8.98 -14.98
CA ALA A 40 5.17 9.09 -14.47
C ALA A 40 4.16 8.52 -15.48
N MET A 41 4.24 8.94 -16.73
CA MET A 41 3.40 8.43 -17.83
C MET A 41 3.60 6.93 -18.04
N ALA A 42 4.82 6.41 -17.96
CA ALA A 42 5.10 4.98 -18.05
C ALA A 42 4.59 4.19 -16.83
N ARG A 43 4.54 4.81 -15.65
CA ARG A 43 3.89 4.22 -14.46
C ARG A 43 2.37 4.19 -14.62
N GLU A 44 1.79 5.19 -15.27
CA GLU A 44 0.35 5.27 -15.56
C GLU A 44 -0.06 4.35 -16.72
N SER A 45 0.78 4.22 -17.76
CA SER A 45 0.47 3.44 -18.98
C SER A 45 0.68 1.94 -18.80
N VAL A 46 1.62 1.55 -17.93
CA VAL A 46 1.79 0.16 -17.51
C VAL A 46 0.97 0.01 -16.24
N GLY A 47 -0.32 -0.34 -16.40
CA GLY A 47 -1.31 -0.45 -15.31
C GLY A 47 -0.83 -1.28 -14.10
N MET A 48 -1.64 -1.34 -13.04
CA MET A 48 -1.35 -2.02 -11.75
C MET A 48 -1.10 -3.56 -11.83
N GLN A 49 -0.60 -4.08 -12.95
CA GLN A 49 -0.32 -5.50 -13.17
C GLN A 49 0.83 -6.06 -12.31
N SER A 50 1.66 -5.20 -11.72
CA SER A 50 2.67 -5.60 -10.73
C SER A 50 2.19 -5.34 -9.30
N PHE A 51 2.15 -6.40 -8.48
CA PHE A 51 1.76 -6.33 -7.06
C PHE A 51 2.55 -5.26 -6.30
N ALA A 52 3.85 -5.12 -6.54
CA ALA A 52 4.67 -4.11 -5.88
C ALA A 52 4.19 -2.68 -6.15
N ARG A 53 3.75 -2.38 -7.38
CA ARG A 53 3.20 -1.05 -7.72
C ARG A 53 1.84 -0.83 -7.10
N ALA A 54 0.97 -1.83 -7.19
CA ALA A 54 -0.35 -1.79 -6.57
C ALA A 54 -0.24 -1.61 -5.05
N TYR A 55 0.75 -2.24 -4.42
CA TYR A 55 1.07 -2.08 -3.00
C TYR A 55 1.57 -0.68 -2.67
N ILE A 56 2.51 -0.13 -3.43
CA ILE A 56 3.00 1.24 -3.23
C ILE A 56 1.84 2.24 -3.35
N ALA A 57 1.07 2.17 -4.44
CA ALA A 57 -0.04 3.09 -4.67
C ALA A 57 -1.14 2.97 -3.59
N SER A 58 -1.48 1.74 -3.20
CA SER A 58 -2.48 1.50 -2.15
C SER A 58 -1.98 1.90 -0.76
N SER A 59 -0.67 1.77 -0.50
CA SER A 59 -0.05 2.21 0.75
C SER A 59 0.05 3.73 0.84
N GLU A 60 0.39 4.40 -0.27
CA GLU A 60 0.49 5.86 -0.37
C GLU A 60 -0.87 6.53 -0.16
N SER A 61 -1.96 5.94 -0.68
CA SER A 61 -3.31 6.50 -0.49
C SER A 61 -3.78 6.44 0.97
N ILE A 62 -3.30 5.46 1.74
CA ILE A 62 -3.65 5.27 3.15
C ILE A 62 -2.67 6.01 4.10
N LEU A 63 -1.49 6.40 3.62
CA LEU A 63 -0.45 7.03 4.42
C LEU A 63 -0.90 8.31 5.16
N PRO A 64 -1.67 9.25 4.56
CA PRO A 64 -2.15 10.43 5.28
C PRO A 64 -3.10 10.07 6.43
N ILE A 65 -3.91 9.02 6.25
CA ILE A 65 -4.82 8.53 7.29
C ILE A 65 -4.02 7.90 8.42
N LYS A 66 -3.04 7.04 8.09
CA LYS A 66 -2.12 6.46 9.09
C LYS A 66 -1.40 7.54 9.89
N ALA A 67 -0.88 8.57 9.24
CA ALA A 67 -0.20 9.67 9.91
C ALA A 67 -1.12 10.35 10.93
N ARG A 68 -2.37 10.66 10.54
CA ARG A 68 -3.37 11.21 11.45
C ARG A 68 -3.66 10.28 12.64
N CYS A 69 -3.81 8.98 12.41
CA CYS A 69 -4.05 8.01 13.49
C CYS A 69 -2.86 7.86 14.45
N VAL A 70 -1.62 8.07 13.98
CA VAL A 70 -0.41 8.00 14.82
C VAL A 70 -0.25 9.23 15.72
N GLU A 71 -0.76 10.38 15.28
CA GLU A 71 -0.79 11.63 16.03
C GLU A 71 -1.86 11.65 17.14
N GLU A 72 -2.84 10.75 17.09
CA GLU A 72 -3.82 10.61 18.17
C GLU A 72 -3.18 10.07 19.45
N ARG A 73 -3.69 10.52 20.61
CA ARG A 73 -3.16 10.15 21.93
C ARG A 73 -3.14 8.65 22.18
N GLU A 74 -4.10 7.91 21.63
CA GLU A 74 -4.26 6.48 21.84
C GLU A 74 -4.11 5.72 20.53
N ARG A 75 -2.96 5.08 20.35
CA ARG A 75 -2.74 4.23 19.17
C ARG A 75 -3.61 3.00 19.25
N SER A 76 -4.37 2.74 18.19
CA SER A 76 -5.19 1.55 18.06
C SER A 76 -4.55 0.55 17.10
N LEU A 77 -4.06 -0.56 17.63
CA LEU A 77 -3.54 -1.69 16.86
C LEU A 77 -4.63 -2.29 15.95
N LEU A 78 -5.91 -2.21 16.34
CA LEU A 78 -7.02 -2.62 15.49
C LEU A 78 -7.13 -1.75 14.24
N VAL A 79 -7.01 -0.44 14.40
CA VAL A 79 -7.03 0.51 13.27
C VAL A 79 -5.80 0.32 12.40
N GLU A 80 -4.61 0.17 12.99
CA GLU A 80 -3.39 -0.12 12.25
C GLU A 80 -3.52 -1.41 11.42
N ALA A 81 -4.00 -2.49 12.03
CA ALA A 81 -4.22 -3.77 11.35
C ALA A 81 -5.23 -3.64 10.19
N LEU A 82 -6.31 -2.88 10.37
CA LEU A 82 -7.29 -2.62 9.33
C LEU A 82 -6.68 -1.84 8.15
N LEU A 83 -5.92 -0.78 8.43
CA LEU A 83 -5.30 0.05 7.41
C LEU A 83 -4.22 -0.70 6.61
N ASP A 84 -3.47 -1.60 7.26
CA ASP A 84 -2.53 -2.50 6.59
C ASP A 84 -3.25 -3.51 5.69
N LEU A 85 -4.28 -4.19 6.23
CA LEU A 85 -5.07 -5.15 5.47
C LEU A 85 -5.71 -4.50 4.23
N LEU A 86 -6.23 -3.27 4.36
CA LEU A 86 -6.79 -2.50 3.24
C LEU A 86 -5.76 -2.24 2.13
N ALA A 87 -4.55 -1.78 2.50
CA ALA A 87 -3.49 -1.51 1.52
C ALA A 87 -3.08 -2.78 0.77
N GLU A 88 -2.84 -3.86 1.51
CA GLU A 88 -2.38 -5.14 0.94
C GLU A 88 -3.46 -5.86 0.14
N SER A 89 -4.71 -5.82 0.60
CA SER A 89 -5.84 -6.42 -0.13
C SER A 89 -6.13 -5.67 -1.42
N ALA A 90 -6.08 -4.33 -1.40
CA ALA A 90 -6.22 -3.52 -2.62
C ALA A 90 -5.11 -3.85 -3.63
N ALA A 91 -3.87 -4.03 -3.16
CA ALA A 91 -2.76 -4.45 -4.00
C ALA A 91 -2.96 -5.84 -4.61
N ALA A 92 -3.43 -6.80 -3.80
CA ALA A 92 -3.72 -8.16 -4.24
C ALA A 92 -4.79 -8.17 -5.34
N VAL A 93 -5.93 -7.49 -5.12
CA VAL A 93 -7.03 -7.39 -6.09
C VAL A 93 -6.57 -6.75 -7.39
N GLN A 94 -5.93 -5.57 -7.32
CA GLN A 94 -5.49 -4.85 -8.51
C GLN A 94 -4.46 -5.66 -9.33
N SER A 95 -3.56 -6.37 -8.65
CA SER A 95 -2.56 -7.21 -9.33
C SER A 95 -3.12 -8.49 -9.96
N CYS A 96 -4.35 -8.86 -9.62
CA CYS A 96 -5.06 -10.05 -10.12
C CYS A 96 -6.16 -9.73 -11.13
N ALA A 97 -6.55 -8.46 -11.28
CA ALA A 97 -7.75 -8.04 -12.02
C ALA A 97 -7.82 -8.59 -13.47
N ASP A 98 -6.67 -8.66 -14.15
CA ASP A 98 -6.59 -9.11 -15.55
C ASP A 98 -6.10 -10.57 -15.69
N LYS A 99 -6.09 -11.35 -14.61
CA LYS A 99 -5.54 -12.72 -14.59
C LYS A 99 -6.63 -13.77 -14.56
N GLU A 100 -6.51 -14.77 -15.42
CA GLU A 100 -7.36 -15.97 -15.38
C GLU A 100 -6.51 -17.23 -15.09
N PRO A 101 -6.87 -18.06 -14.10
CA PRO A 101 -8.00 -17.91 -13.18
C PRO A 101 -7.73 -16.91 -12.04
N MET A 102 -8.62 -15.94 -11.84
CA MET A 102 -8.44 -14.86 -10.85
C MET A 102 -8.51 -15.35 -9.40
N THR A 103 -9.53 -16.15 -9.08
CA THR A 103 -9.85 -16.56 -7.70
C THR A 103 -8.70 -17.25 -6.96
N PRO A 104 -8.07 -18.33 -7.48
CA PRO A 104 -6.98 -18.99 -6.76
C PRO A 104 -5.74 -18.10 -6.61
N LEU A 105 -5.47 -17.23 -7.60
CA LEU A 105 -4.37 -16.27 -7.52
C LEU A 105 -4.61 -15.18 -6.48
N LEU A 106 -5.86 -14.71 -6.35
CA LEU A 106 -6.25 -13.74 -5.34
C LEU A 106 -6.16 -14.35 -3.95
N GLU A 107 -6.65 -15.59 -3.76
CA GLU A 107 -6.55 -16.31 -2.48
C GLU A 107 -5.09 -16.43 -2.03
N GLN A 108 -4.21 -16.90 -2.91
CA GLN A 108 -2.78 -17.03 -2.62
C GLN A 108 -2.13 -15.69 -2.26
N ARG A 109 -2.50 -14.60 -2.94
CA ARG A 109 -1.91 -13.28 -2.71
C ARG A 109 -2.46 -12.55 -1.49
N ALA A 110 -3.73 -12.76 -1.18
CA ALA A 110 -4.35 -12.17 0.00
C ALA A 110 -3.95 -12.91 1.29
N LEU A 111 -3.53 -14.18 1.19
CA LEU A 111 -3.23 -15.02 2.35
C LEU A 111 -2.24 -14.35 3.32
N ALA A 112 -1.11 -13.83 2.83
CA ALA A 112 -0.11 -13.19 3.69
C ALA A 112 -0.67 -11.99 4.46
N ALA A 113 -1.49 -11.16 3.80
CA ALA A 113 -2.13 -10.00 4.42
C ALA A 113 -3.16 -10.43 5.48
N VAL A 114 -3.91 -11.50 5.20
CA VAL A 114 -4.87 -12.10 6.14
C VAL A 114 -4.15 -12.70 7.34
N GLU A 115 -3.04 -13.41 7.15
CA GLU A 115 -2.22 -13.97 8.23
C GLU A 115 -1.70 -12.87 9.15
N VAL A 116 -1.07 -11.83 8.60
CA VAL A 116 -0.57 -10.67 9.38
C VAL A 116 -1.71 -9.96 10.12
N PHE A 117 -2.87 -9.81 9.48
CA PHE A 117 -4.05 -9.25 10.13
C PHE A 117 -4.48 -10.12 11.32
N LEU A 118 -4.63 -11.42 11.12
CA LEU A 118 -5.01 -12.37 12.18
C LEU A 118 -4.01 -12.39 13.34
N GLU A 119 -2.70 -12.28 13.05
CA GLU A 119 -1.68 -12.14 14.09
C GLU A 119 -1.90 -10.89 14.94
N LYS A 120 -2.15 -9.73 14.32
CA LYS A 120 -2.44 -8.48 15.04
C LYS A 120 -3.73 -8.56 15.84
N ILE A 121 -4.77 -9.20 15.30
CA ILE A 121 -6.03 -9.43 16.02
C ILE A 121 -5.80 -10.37 17.21
N ARG A 122 -4.97 -11.41 17.06
CA ARG A 122 -4.61 -12.30 18.17
C ARG A 122 -3.88 -11.54 19.28
N LEU A 123 -3.00 -10.60 18.96
CA LEU A 123 -2.33 -9.76 19.97
C LEU A 123 -3.34 -8.96 20.81
N LEU A 124 -4.44 -8.50 20.22
CA LEU A 124 -5.51 -7.81 20.95
C LEU A 124 -6.28 -8.73 21.92
N ALA A 125 -6.26 -10.04 21.69
CA ALA A 125 -6.89 -11.01 22.58
C ALA A 125 -6.03 -11.33 23.82
N LEU A 126 -4.72 -11.08 23.77
CA LEU A 126 -3.82 -11.43 24.86
C LEU A 126 -4.10 -10.59 26.13
N PRO A 127 -3.91 -11.18 27.33
CA PRO A 127 -3.92 -10.43 28.59
C PRO A 127 -2.68 -9.53 28.68
N GLY A 128 -2.87 -8.22 28.81
CA GLY A 128 -1.79 -7.22 28.89
C GLY A 128 -1.85 -6.23 27.73
N GLU A 129 -1.98 -4.93 28.06
CA GLU A 129 -1.98 -3.78 27.15
C GLU A 129 -2.75 -3.96 25.83
N THR A 130 -4.08 -3.94 25.87
CA THR A 130 -4.87 -3.70 24.66
C THR A 130 -4.59 -2.29 24.15
N ARG A 131 -3.75 -2.18 23.11
CA ARG A 131 -3.54 -0.96 22.32
C ARG A 131 -4.78 -0.68 21.48
N THR A 132 -5.85 -0.29 22.15
CA THR A 132 -7.13 0.06 21.55
C THR A 132 -7.53 1.42 22.07
N ALA A 133 -7.90 2.34 21.18
CA ALA A 133 -8.39 3.66 21.55
C ALA A 133 -9.76 3.65 22.28
N ASN A 134 -10.40 2.49 22.39
CA ASN A 134 -11.69 2.35 23.08
C ASN A 134 -11.75 1.02 23.84
N ALA A 135 -11.91 1.14 25.16
CA ALA A 135 -11.99 0.00 26.08
C ALA A 135 -13.23 -0.88 25.86
N GLU A 136 -14.37 -0.31 25.45
CA GLU A 136 -15.58 -1.07 25.12
C GLU A 136 -15.36 -1.93 23.87
N THR A 137 -14.75 -1.36 22.83
CA THR A 137 -14.40 -2.09 21.61
C THR A 137 -13.45 -3.24 21.93
N ALA A 138 -12.45 -3.01 22.80
CA ALA A 138 -11.52 -4.05 23.24
C ALA A 138 -12.22 -5.21 23.96
N GLN A 139 -13.14 -4.90 24.87
CA GLN A 139 -13.91 -5.91 25.59
C GLN A 139 -14.83 -6.71 24.66
N ARG A 140 -15.52 -6.04 23.73
CA ARG A 140 -16.36 -6.70 22.72
C ARG A 140 -15.54 -7.64 21.84
N LEU A 141 -14.39 -7.18 21.36
CA LEU A 141 -13.48 -7.96 20.54
C LEU A 141 -12.95 -9.20 21.29
N LYS A 142 -12.50 -9.03 22.54
CA LYS A 142 -12.06 -10.14 23.39
C LYS A 142 -13.15 -11.20 23.59
N LYS A 143 -14.37 -10.77 23.91
CA LYS A 143 -15.53 -11.69 24.07
C LYS A 143 -15.82 -12.46 22.77
N GLN A 144 -15.76 -11.78 21.62
CA GLN A 144 -15.99 -12.40 20.31
C GLN A 144 -14.89 -13.41 19.96
N LEU A 145 -13.62 -13.04 20.13
CA LEU A 145 -12.48 -13.92 19.84
C LEU A 145 -12.46 -15.16 20.74
N HIS A 146 -12.78 -15.00 22.03
CA HIS A 146 -12.87 -16.14 22.94
C HIS A 146 -13.94 -17.14 22.50
N ARG A 147 -15.13 -16.65 22.12
CA ARG A 147 -16.22 -17.49 21.58
C ARG A 147 -15.85 -18.24 20.30
N LEU A 148 -14.97 -17.68 19.47
CA LEU A 148 -14.53 -18.31 18.23
C LEU A 148 -13.43 -19.34 18.45
N LEU A 149 -12.63 -19.21 19.51
CA LEU A 149 -11.54 -20.12 19.87
C LEU A 149 -12.00 -21.30 20.74
N GLU A 150 -13.14 -21.16 21.43
CA GLU A 150 -13.72 -22.21 22.30
C GLU A 150 -14.74 -23.12 21.58
N LYS A 151 -14.96 -22.91 20.27
CA LYS A 151 -15.75 -23.80 19.41
C LYS A 151 -14.86 -24.81 18.71
#